data_AF-J4KLB5-F1
#
_entry.id   AF-J4KLB5-F1
#
_cell.length_a   1.000
_cell.length_b   1.000
_cell.length_c   1.000
_cell.angle_alpha   90.00
_cell.angle_beta   90.00
_cell.angle_gamma   90.00
#
_symmetry.space_group_name_H-M   'P 1'
#
loop_
_entity.id
_entity.type
_entity.pdbx_description
1 polymer ?
#
loop_
_entity_poly.entity_id
_entity_poly.type
_entity_poly.pdbx_seq_one_letter_code
_entity_poly.pdbx_strand_id
1 'polypeptide(L)'
;MLDLKHASIAKALILFNMMHEIDKEMTTKGPHPTDYFLVMAYVFACQIIPPFVQKKLQSNIQDLIERLENKKEPLSFIHLHACDTEAVIRILRQWQNPWPAISKPAHVRKFIEEKTPPPNPLAPDKGPDGPEKKDFRKFAALFPSQALARQWEPSLADTLAEYKKTGKGKKLLQQIDATWAVNNTLIDYDVADYELEIPGGSCAYLEFDPLEMVSAADFASKSGERAKAKTNNSIDRLADVFRVITISTMKLHSQKRLIVEMIVGEMTDIMERIRYNALEHRRPDPKNSKTDEPLDPTKFPQTYDYIHMSNIPDYIGGHLTTFLVARPLLNDKSLSSLRFNNLLNSPEFENHEAFQSEYLLMHDEEHIKSHFSVRRRPGASIADNPIFKSMFAGKISSFAFEGDMIWD
;
A
#
# COMPACT_ATOMS: atom_id res chain seq x y z
N MET A 1 -8.99 13.50 -17.12
CA MET A 1 -9.29 13.61 -15.68
C MET A 1 -8.00 13.28 -14.95
N LEU A 2 -7.55 14.12 -14.02
CA LEU A 2 -6.36 13.83 -13.20
C LEU A 2 -6.77 12.95 -12.03
N ASP A 3 -6.11 11.81 -11.85
CA ASP A 3 -6.40 10.88 -10.77
C ASP A 3 -5.60 11.26 -9.50
N LEU A 4 -6.15 12.19 -8.72
CA LEU A 4 -5.54 12.67 -7.48
C LEU A 4 -5.99 11.83 -6.28
N LYS A 5 -5.05 11.19 -5.59
CA LYS A 5 -5.34 10.17 -4.58
C LYS A 5 -5.20 10.66 -3.13
N HIS A 6 -6.03 11.63 -2.70
CA HIS A 6 -6.09 12.04 -1.29
C HIS A 6 -6.36 10.86 -0.33
N ALA A 7 -7.11 9.85 -0.78
CA ALA A 7 -7.36 8.63 -0.01
C ALA A 7 -6.08 7.86 0.33
N SER A 8 -5.09 7.85 -0.57
CA SER A 8 -3.81 7.18 -0.31
C SER A 8 -3.04 7.87 0.81
N ILE A 9 -3.04 9.21 0.85
CA ILE A 9 -2.45 9.98 1.95
C ILE A 9 -3.19 9.72 3.26
N ALA A 10 -4.52 9.76 3.25
CA ALA A 10 -5.33 9.49 4.44
C ALA A 10 -5.01 8.10 5.04
N LYS A 11 -4.88 7.07 4.19
CA LYS A 11 -4.51 5.72 4.63
C LYS A 11 -3.08 5.65 5.19
N ALA A 12 -2.11 6.32 4.55
CA ALA A 12 -0.75 6.39 5.06
C ALA A 12 -0.69 7.07 6.43
N LEU A 13 -1.42 8.17 6.62
CA LEU A 13 -1.54 8.87 7.91
C LEU A 13 -2.13 7.97 9.00
N ILE A 14 -3.17 7.18 8.71
CA ILE A 14 -3.73 6.20 9.66
C ILE A 14 -2.62 5.25 10.15
N LEU A 15 -1.83 4.67 9.23
CA LEU A 15 -0.76 3.74 9.58
C LEU A 15 0.36 4.43 10.38
N PHE A 16 0.81 5.61 9.97
CA PHE A 16 1.83 6.35 10.72
C PHE A 16 1.34 6.77 12.12
N ASN A 17 0.06 7.12 12.26
CA ASN A 17 -0.50 7.45 13.58
C ASN A 17 -0.58 6.21 14.47
N MET A 18 -0.89 5.02 13.92
CA MET A 18 -0.79 3.76 14.69
C MET A 18 0.64 3.52 15.18
N MET A 19 1.65 3.77 14.34
CA MET A 19 3.07 3.65 14.73
C MET A 19 3.43 4.62 15.86
N HIS A 20 2.95 5.86 15.79
CA HIS A 20 3.18 6.89 16.80
C HIS A 20 2.52 6.52 18.15
N GLU A 21 1.28 6.04 18.13
CA GLU A 21 0.60 5.61 19.36
C GLU A 21 1.26 4.38 20.00
N ILE A 22 1.84 3.47 19.20
CA ILE A 22 2.68 2.39 19.71
C ILE A 22 3.90 2.93 20.46
N ASP A 23 4.63 3.90 19.89
CA ASP A 23 5.83 4.47 20.49
C ASP A 23 5.51 5.15 21.84
N LYS A 24 4.40 5.89 21.89
CA LYS A 24 3.85 6.50 23.10
C LYS A 24 3.44 5.44 24.14
N GLU A 25 2.80 4.36 23.72
CA GLU A 25 2.41 3.27 24.62
C GLU A 25 3.62 2.50 25.17
N MET A 26 4.62 2.18 24.33
CA MET A 26 5.86 1.54 24.77
C MET A 26 6.57 2.39 25.83
N THR A 27 6.60 3.71 25.63
CA THR A 27 7.22 4.66 26.56
C THR A 27 6.49 4.74 27.90
N THR A 28 5.15 4.62 27.90
CA THR A 28 4.31 4.81 29.10
C THR A 28 3.97 3.53 29.85
N LYS A 29 3.79 2.41 29.14
CA LYS A 29 3.31 1.13 29.70
C LYS A 29 4.33 -0.02 29.61
N GLY A 30 5.49 0.20 29.00
CA GLY A 30 6.55 -0.80 28.86
C GLY A 30 6.42 -1.66 27.59
N PRO A 31 7.24 -2.73 27.44
CA PRO A 31 7.53 -3.41 26.17
C PRO A 31 6.42 -4.33 25.62
N HIS A 32 5.17 -4.12 26.02
CA HIS A 32 4.01 -4.84 25.49
C HIS A 32 3.03 -3.86 24.87
N PRO A 33 3.40 -3.20 23.75
CA PRO A 33 2.46 -2.35 23.03
C PRO A 33 1.24 -3.16 22.63
N THR A 34 0.06 -2.56 22.75
CA THR A 34 -1.18 -3.20 22.33
C THR A 34 -1.11 -3.61 20.86
N ASP A 35 -2.01 -4.52 20.49
CA ASP A 35 -2.19 -5.20 19.21
C ASP A 35 -2.38 -4.33 17.95
N TYR A 36 -1.88 -3.09 17.95
CA TYR A 36 -1.76 -2.21 16.79
C TYR A 36 -1.02 -2.87 15.62
N PHE A 37 -0.04 -3.75 15.84
CA PHE A 37 0.58 -4.49 14.72
C PHE A 37 -0.42 -5.37 13.99
N LEU A 38 -1.27 -6.07 14.73
CA LEU A 38 -2.33 -6.90 14.17
C LEU A 38 -3.42 -6.03 13.52
N VAL A 39 -3.76 -4.90 14.13
CA VAL A 39 -4.71 -3.92 13.57
C VAL A 39 -4.19 -3.37 12.25
N MET A 40 -2.93 -2.95 12.17
CA MET A 40 -2.29 -2.48 10.94
C MET A 40 -2.31 -3.56 9.86
N ALA A 41 -2.02 -4.82 10.21
CA ALA A 41 -2.09 -5.94 9.27
C ALA A 41 -3.50 -6.11 8.69
N TYR A 42 -4.53 -6.08 9.53
CA TYR A 42 -5.93 -6.17 9.09
C TYR A 42 -6.35 -4.97 8.22
N VAL A 43 -6.03 -3.74 8.66
CA VAL A 43 -6.36 -2.50 7.93
C VAL A 43 -5.66 -2.45 6.57
N PHE A 44 -4.43 -2.94 6.50
CA PHE A 44 -3.66 -2.95 5.26
C PHE A 44 -4.18 -3.98 4.26
N ALA A 45 -4.44 -5.21 4.70
CA ALA A 45 -4.61 -6.35 3.79
C ALA A 45 -6.02 -6.95 3.75
N CYS A 46 -6.93 -6.70 4.69
CA CYS A 46 -8.20 -7.46 4.76
C CYS A 46 -9.42 -6.62 4.40
N GLN A 47 -10.32 -7.19 3.58
CA GLN A 47 -11.58 -6.58 3.15
C GLN A 47 -12.59 -6.42 4.28
N ILE A 48 -12.59 -7.34 5.24
CA ILE A 48 -13.39 -7.29 6.46
C ILE A 48 -12.50 -7.42 7.68
N ILE A 49 -12.89 -6.74 8.75
CA ILE A 49 -12.08 -6.60 9.96
C ILE A 49 -12.87 -6.93 11.23
N PRO A 50 -12.21 -7.55 12.23
CA PRO A 50 -12.83 -7.84 13.52
C PRO A 50 -13.30 -6.60 14.28
N PRO A 51 -14.27 -6.73 15.20
CA PRO A 51 -14.73 -5.63 16.05
C PRO A 51 -13.62 -4.86 16.77
N PHE A 52 -12.64 -5.54 17.35
CA PHE A 52 -11.53 -4.85 18.03
C PHE A 52 -10.67 -3.99 17.09
N VAL A 53 -10.47 -4.45 15.84
CA VAL A 53 -9.75 -3.71 14.79
C VAL A 53 -10.56 -2.49 14.38
N GLN A 54 -11.86 -2.66 14.13
CA GLN A 54 -12.75 -1.55 13.79
C GLN A 54 -12.74 -0.48 14.87
N LYS A 55 -12.82 -0.86 16.15
CA LYS A 55 -12.76 0.08 17.28
C LYS A 55 -11.46 0.90 17.28
N LYS A 56 -10.31 0.23 17.11
CA LYS A 56 -9.00 0.90 17.08
C LYS A 56 -8.82 1.77 15.84
N LEU A 57 -9.28 1.32 14.67
CA LEU A 57 -9.27 2.10 13.43
C LEU A 57 -10.08 3.39 13.59
N GLN A 58 -11.32 3.29 14.08
CA GLN A 58 -12.20 4.45 14.26
C GLN A 58 -11.67 5.44 15.29
N SER A 59 -11.09 4.94 16.40
CA SER A 59 -10.43 5.80 17.38
C SER A 59 -9.22 6.53 16.80
N ASN A 60 -8.45 5.89 15.90
CA ASN A 60 -7.31 6.52 15.24
C ASN A 60 -7.78 7.58 14.24
N ILE A 61 -8.77 7.26 13.40
CA ILE A 61 -9.37 8.21 12.46
C ILE A 61 -9.86 9.46 13.20
N GLN A 62 -10.54 9.29 14.33
CA GLN A 62 -11.04 10.40 15.13
C GLN A 62 -9.89 11.28 15.68
N ASP A 63 -8.84 10.68 16.23
CA ASP A 63 -7.65 11.42 16.71
C ASP A 63 -6.95 12.20 15.58
N LEU A 64 -6.84 11.60 14.38
CA LEU A 64 -6.28 12.30 13.21
C LEU A 64 -7.13 13.49 12.77
N ILE A 65 -8.46 13.33 12.70
CA ILE A 65 -9.39 14.42 12.37
C ILE A 65 -9.20 15.56 13.37
N GLU A 66 -9.20 15.27 14.67
CA GLU A 66 -9.02 16.28 15.72
C GLU A 66 -7.68 17.01 15.61
N ARG A 67 -6.58 16.31 15.28
CA ARG A 67 -5.26 16.95 15.10
C ARG A 67 -5.25 17.89 13.90
N LEU A 68 -5.76 17.42 12.76
CA LEU A 68 -5.76 18.17 11.51
C LEU A 68 -6.67 19.41 11.60
N GLU A 69 -7.85 19.30 12.19
CA GLU A 69 -8.78 20.42 12.39
C GLU A 69 -8.22 21.51 13.31
N ASN A 70 -7.47 21.11 14.34
CA ASN A 70 -6.82 22.03 15.26
C ASN A 70 -5.54 22.68 14.69
N LYS A 71 -5.30 22.55 13.37
CA LYS A 71 -4.11 23.04 12.66
C LYS A 71 -2.79 22.59 13.30
N LYS A 72 -2.79 21.40 13.92
CA LYS A 72 -1.57 20.76 14.37
C LYS A 72 -1.07 19.89 13.22
N GLU A 73 0.25 19.90 12.99
CA GLU A 73 0.88 18.89 12.12
C GLU A 73 0.42 17.49 12.58
N PRO A 74 0.05 16.59 11.64
CA PRO A 74 -0.54 15.30 12.00
C PRO A 74 0.39 14.50 12.91
N LEU A 75 1.69 14.53 12.61
CA LEU A 75 2.79 13.94 13.37
C LEU A 75 4.04 14.81 13.21
N SER A 76 4.91 14.85 14.23
CA SER A 76 6.09 15.73 14.27
C SER A 76 7.15 15.48 13.17
N PHE A 77 7.04 14.38 12.42
CA PHE A 77 7.91 14.05 11.29
C PHE A 77 7.20 14.03 9.94
N ILE A 78 5.90 14.34 9.91
CA ILE A 78 5.10 14.40 8.69
C ILE A 78 4.70 15.83 8.44
N HIS A 79 5.02 16.32 7.24
CA HIS A 79 4.47 17.55 6.72
C HIS A 79 3.36 17.22 5.72
N LEU A 80 2.14 17.61 6.04
CA LEU A 80 0.99 17.53 5.12
C LEU A 80 0.73 18.92 4.53
N HIS A 81 0.68 19.00 3.20
CA HIS A 81 0.40 20.26 2.53
C HIS A 81 -0.97 20.83 2.93
N ALA A 82 -1.01 22.13 3.23
CA ALA A 82 -2.23 22.78 3.75
C ALA A 82 -3.42 22.66 2.78
N CYS A 83 -3.18 22.72 1.47
CA CYS A 83 -4.25 22.58 0.48
C CYS A 83 -4.87 21.17 0.44
N ASP A 84 -4.17 20.15 0.93
CA ASP A 84 -4.64 18.77 0.95
C ASP A 84 -5.37 18.41 2.25
N THR A 85 -5.24 19.24 3.29
CA THR A 85 -5.73 18.94 4.64
C THR A 85 -7.25 18.73 4.67
N GLU A 86 -8.03 19.63 4.07
CA GLU A 86 -9.50 19.52 4.06
C GLU A 86 -9.99 18.29 3.28
N ALA A 87 -9.33 17.97 2.15
CA ALA A 87 -9.66 16.79 1.37
C ALA A 87 -9.34 15.49 2.13
N VAL A 88 -8.22 15.46 2.86
CA VAL A 88 -7.87 14.34 3.74
C VAL A 88 -8.87 14.20 4.89
N ILE A 89 -9.25 15.30 5.57
CA ILE A 89 -10.27 15.28 6.64
C ILE A 89 -11.60 14.75 6.10
N ARG A 90 -12.02 15.19 4.91
CA ARG A 90 -13.25 14.69 4.24
C ARG A 90 -13.22 13.16 4.13
N ILE A 91 -12.12 12.60 3.63
CA ILE A 91 -11.99 11.15 3.42
C ILE A 91 -11.95 10.40 4.74
N LEU A 92 -11.23 10.91 5.73
CA LEU A 92 -11.21 10.33 7.08
C LEU A 92 -12.64 10.26 7.66
N ARG A 93 -13.44 11.32 7.52
CA ARG A 93 -14.86 11.35 7.94
C ARG A 93 -15.74 10.40 7.12
N GLN A 94 -15.52 10.29 5.80
CA GLN A 94 -16.23 9.31 4.96
C GLN A 94 -16.02 7.89 5.51
N TRP A 95 -14.78 7.52 5.83
CA TRP A 95 -14.45 6.19 6.35
C TRP A 95 -14.92 5.91 7.78
N GLN A 96 -15.45 6.90 8.50
CA GLN A 96 -16.13 6.66 9.77
C GLN A 96 -17.48 5.94 9.62
N ASN A 97 -18.07 6.00 8.42
CA ASN A 97 -19.36 5.40 8.12
C ASN A 97 -19.21 4.29 7.06
N PRO A 98 -19.98 3.20 7.11
CA PRO A 98 -19.98 2.19 6.06
C PRO A 98 -20.40 2.77 4.70
N TRP A 99 -19.75 2.34 3.63
CA TRP A 99 -20.16 2.72 2.27
C TRP A 99 -21.54 2.11 1.96
N PRO A 100 -22.52 2.90 1.47
CA PRO A 100 -23.88 2.39 1.27
C PRO A 100 -23.96 1.14 0.38
N ALA A 101 -23.18 1.09 -0.70
CA ALA A 101 -23.18 -0.04 -1.65
C ALA A 101 -22.60 -1.34 -1.04
N ILE A 102 -21.52 -1.24 -0.25
CA ILE A 102 -20.87 -2.38 0.41
C ILE A 102 -20.71 -2.08 1.91
N SER A 103 -21.83 -2.18 2.64
CA SER A 103 -21.89 -1.84 4.07
C SER A 103 -21.73 -3.04 5.02
N LYS A 104 -21.76 -4.28 4.52
CA LYS A 104 -21.75 -5.51 5.34
C LYS A 104 -20.77 -6.56 4.82
N PRO A 105 -20.20 -7.42 5.69
CA PRO A 105 -19.32 -8.51 5.27
C PRO A 105 -19.94 -9.44 4.21
N ALA A 106 -21.25 -9.67 4.27
CA ALA A 106 -21.96 -10.46 3.27
C ALA A 106 -21.94 -9.82 1.87
N HIS A 107 -21.96 -8.49 1.78
CA HIS A 107 -21.86 -7.79 0.49
C HIS A 107 -20.45 -7.95 -0.10
N VAL A 108 -19.41 -7.85 0.74
CA VAL A 108 -18.02 -8.10 0.32
C VAL A 108 -17.85 -9.50 -0.22
N ARG A 109 -18.36 -10.53 0.49
CA ARG A 109 -18.26 -11.92 0.01
C ARG A 109 -18.96 -12.13 -1.32
N LYS A 110 -20.18 -11.60 -1.46
CA LYS A 110 -20.93 -11.65 -2.71
C LYS A 110 -20.16 -10.98 -3.85
N PHE A 111 -19.57 -9.82 -3.58
CA PHE A 111 -18.76 -9.10 -4.56
C PHE A 111 -17.53 -9.92 -5.00
N ILE A 112 -16.78 -10.47 -4.05
CA ILE A 112 -15.62 -11.34 -4.34
C ILE A 112 -16.06 -12.54 -5.18
N GLU A 113 -17.17 -13.19 -4.83
CA GLU A 113 -17.70 -14.34 -5.57
C GLU A 113 -18.09 -13.97 -7.02
N GLU A 114 -18.72 -12.81 -7.23
CA GLU A 114 -19.13 -12.32 -8.55
C GLU A 114 -17.96 -11.87 -9.42
N LYS A 115 -16.91 -11.30 -8.81
CA LYS A 115 -15.76 -10.71 -9.53
C LYS A 115 -14.57 -11.65 -9.67
N THR A 116 -14.49 -12.72 -8.86
CA THR A 116 -13.43 -13.71 -9.02
C THR A 116 -13.61 -14.43 -10.36
N PRO A 117 -12.67 -14.29 -11.31
CA PRO A 117 -12.81 -14.95 -12.60
C PRO A 117 -12.82 -16.48 -12.43
N PRO A 118 -13.53 -17.21 -13.31
CA PRO A 118 -13.49 -18.66 -13.27
C PRO A 118 -12.05 -19.17 -13.47
N PRO A 119 -11.71 -20.36 -12.94
CA PRO A 119 -10.38 -20.93 -13.11
C PRO A 119 -10.03 -20.97 -14.59
N ASN A 120 -8.93 -20.30 -14.96
CA ASN A 120 -8.44 -20.33 -16.33
C ASN A 120 -7.95 -21.76 -16.64
N PRO A 121 -8.55 -22.49 -17.60
CA PRO A 121 -8.16 -23.87 -17.91
C PRO A 121 -6.73 -23.98 -18.47
N LEU A 122 -6.12 -22.86 -18.87
CA LEU A 122 -4.73 -22.78 -19.33
C LEU A 122 -3.75 -22.37 -18.22
N ALA A 123 -4.26 -21.95 -17.06
CA ALA A 123 -3.37 -21.62 -15.94
C ALA A 123 -2.76 -22.91 -15.35
N PRO A 124 -1.47 -22.90 -14.98
CA PRO A 124 -0.86 -24.03 -14.32
C PRO A 124 -1.63 -24.37 -13.04
N ASP A 125 -1.87 -25.66 -12.83
CA ASP A 125 -2.54 -26.16 -11.62
C ASP A 125 -1.78 -25.68 -10.39
N LYS A 126 -2.40 -24.80 -9.60
CA LYS A 126 -1.80 -24.24 -8.38
C LYS A 126 -1.79 -25.26 -7.23
N GLY A 127 -2.29 -26.47 -7.45
CA GLY A 127 -2.48 -27.48 -6.43
C GLY A 127 -3.65 -27.15 -5.49
N PRO A 128 -3.90 -27.98 -4.47
CA PRO A 128 -5.02 -27.75 -3.56
C PRO A 128 -4.77 -26.50 -2.70
N ASP A 129 -5.83 -25.69 -2.53
CA ASP A 129 -5.77 -24.54 -1.63
C ASP A 129 -5.32 -24.95 -0.22
N GLY A 130 -4.39 -24.17 0.32
CA GLY A 130 -4.01 -24.25 1.73
C GLY A 130 -5.20 -23.96 2.66
N PRO A 131 -5.12 -24.36 3.95
CA PRO A 131 -6.21 -24.18 4.90
C PRO A 131 -6.73 -22.75 5.00
N GLU A 132 -5.83 -21.75 5.05
CA GLU A 132 -6.23 -20.33 5.14
C GLU A 132 -6.89 -19.83 3.85
N LYS A 133 -6.46 -20.31 2.68
CA LYS A 133 -7.09 -19.94 1.40
C LYS A 133 -8.52 -20.50 1.31
N LYS A 134 -8.75 -21.71 1.84
CA LYS A 134 -10.10 -22.29 1.96
C LYS A 134 -10.97 -21.49 2.92
N ASP A 135 -10.40 -21.05 4.05
CA ASP A 135 -11.11 -20.19 5.00
C ASP A 135 -11.46 -18.84 4.38
N PHE A 136 -10.51 -18.21 3.68
CA PHE A 136 -10.74 -16.94 2.99
C PHE A 136 -11.86 -17.07 1.95
N ARG A 137 -11.84 -18.09 1.08
CA ARG A 137 -12.94 -18.30 0.11
C ARG A 137 -14.30 -18.46 0.78
N LYS A 138 -14.35 -19.04 1.98
CA LYS A 138 -15.60 -19.31 2.71
C LYS A 138 -16.11 -18.10 3.48
N PHE A 139 -15.22 -17.32 4.08
CA PHE A 139 -15.58 -16.26 5.03
C PHE A 139 -15.19 -14.85 4.56
N ALA A 140 -14.41 -14.70 3.49
CA ALA A 140 -13.64 -13.51 3.11
C ALA A 140 -12.79 -12.94 4.27
N ALA A 141 -12.38 -13.78 5.22
CA ALA A 141 -11.66 -13.38 6.42
C ALA A 141 -10.36 -14.18 6.57
N LEU A 142 -9.33 -13.51 7.09
CA LEU A 142 -8.17 -14.15 7.71
C LEU A 142 -8.34 -14.18 9.22
N PHE A 143 -7.96 -15.29 9.84
CA PHE A 143 -8.09 -15.50 11.28
C PHE A 143 -6.74 -15.44 11.97
N PRO A 144 -6.63 -14.75 13.12
CA PRO A 144 -5.39 -14.70 13.88
C PRO A 144 -5.17 -16.04 14.60
N SER A 145 -4.02 -16.23 15.23
CA SER A 145 -3.80 -17.42 16.06
C SER A 145 -4.87 -17.57 17.15
N GLN A 146 -5.10 -18.80 17.61
CA GLN A 146 -6.10 -19.09 18.64
C GLN A 146 -5.87 -18.30 19.93
N ALA A 147 -4.62 -18.01 20.29
CA ALA A 147 -4.27 -17.21 21.45
C ALA A 147 -4.77 -15.77 21.30
N LEU A 148 -4.50 -15.13 20.16
CA LEU A 148 -4.94 -13.77 19.85
C LEU A 148 -6.46 -13.68 19.69
N ALA A 149 -7.07 -14.67 19.02
CA ALA A 149 -8.52 -14.76 18.94
C ALA A 149 -9.16 -14.83 20.33
N ARG A 150 -8.62 -15.66 21.25
CA ARG A 150 -9.11 -15.73 22.64
C ARG A 150 -8.91 -14.45 23.43
N GLN A 151 -7.85 -13.71 23.16
CA GLN A 151 -7.55 -12.47 23.85
C GLN A 151 -8.52 -11.35 23.46
N TRP A 152 -8.83 -11.21 22.17
CA TRP A 152 -9.57 -10.05 21.64
C TRP A 152 -11.02 -10.33 21.30
N GLU A 153 -11.32 -11.55 20.87
CA GLU A 153 -12.65 -11.97 20.45
C GLU A 153 -12.98 -13.35 21.06
N PRO A 154 -13.10 -13.48 22.40
CA PRO A 154 -13.27 -14.78 23.06
C PRO A 154 -14.42 -15.61 22.48
N SER A 155 -15.54 -14.97 22.15
CA SER A 155 -16.71 -15.62 21.56
C SER A 155 -16.44 -16.16 20.15
N LEU A 156 -15.59 -15.48 19.36
CA LEU A 156 -15.15 -15.94 18.05
C LEU A 156 -14.16 -17.10 18.18
N ALA A 157 -13.30 -17.07 19.18
CA ALA A 157 -12.30 -18.10 19.38
C ALA A 157 -12.91 -19.50 19.57
N ASP A 158 -14.04 -19.59 20.27
CA ASP A 158 -14.74 -20.85 20.51
C ASP A 158 -15.41 -21.38 19.23
N THR A 159 -16.09 -20.50 18.48
CA THR A 159 -16.73 -20.87 17.21
C THR A 159 -15.71 -21.20 16.12
N LEU A 160 -14.56 -20.50 16.11
CA LEU A 160 -13.43 -20.79 15.25
C LEU A 160 -12.83 -22.17 15.59
N ALA A 161 -12.61 -22.48 16.87
CA ALA A 161 -12.12 -23.80 17.28
C ALA A 161 -13.09 -24.93 16.91
N GLU A 162 -14.40 -24.71 17.12
CA GLU A 162 -15.46 -25.64 16.71
C GLU A 162 -15.43 -25.88 15.19
N TYR A 163 -15.31 -24.81 14.39
CA TYR A 163 -15.19 -24.89 12.94
C TYR A 163 -13.92 -25.67 12.52
N LYS A 164 -12.76 -25.37 13.10
CA LYS A 164 -11.51 -26.06 12.78
C LYS A 164 -11.56 -27.56 13.13
N LYS A 165 -12.30 -27.94 14.17
CA LYS A 165 -12.50 -29.34 14.58
C LYS A 165 -13.52 -30.08 13.71
N THR A 166 -14.61 -29.42 13.32
CA THR A 166 -15.79 -30.08 12.73
C THR A 166 -16.00 -29.82 11.24
N GLY A 167 -15.33 -28.81 10.67
CA GLY A 167 -15.59 -28.27 9.33
C GLY A 167 -16.90 -27.48 9.18
N LYS A 168 -17.77 -27.47 10.21
CA LYS A 168 -19.08 -26.81 10.17
C LYS A 168 -18.94 -25.32 10.43
N GLY A 169 -18.95 -24.53 9.35
CA GLY A 169 -18.69 -23.08 9.40
C GLY A 169 -19.92 -22.18 9.56
N LYS A 170 -21.16 -22.71 9.57
CA LYS A 170 -22.38 -21.88 9.53
C LYS A 170 -22.48 -20.89 10.70
N LYS A 171 -22.20 -21.36 11.92
CA LYS A 171 -22.24 -20.55 13.14
C LYS A 171 -21.17 -19.45 13.12
N LEU A 172 -19.95 -19.79 12.69
CA LEU A 172 -18.86 -18.85 12.53
C LEU A 172 -19.19 -17.77 11.49
N LEU A 173 -19.76 -18.16 10.34
CA LEU A 173 -20.16 -17.23 9.28
C LEU A 173 -21.23 -16.24 9.78
N GLN A 174 -22.27 -16.74 10.45
CA GLN A 174 -23.33 -15.90 11.04
C GLN A 174 -22.78 -14.91 12.06
N GLN A 175 -21.81 -15.35 12.87
CA GLN A 175 -21.16 -14.46 13.83
C GLN A 175 -20.34 -13.37 13.13
N ILE A 176 -19.55 -13.72 12.10
CA ILE A 176 -18.78 -12.75 11.30
C ILE A 176 -19.73 -11.72 10.69
N ASP A 177 -20.82 -12.15 10.06
CA ASP A 177 -21.81 -11.26 9.45
C ASP A 177 -22.49 -10.30 10.42
N ALA A 178 -22.66 -10.75 11.67
CA ALA A 178 -23.31 -9.96 12.70
C ALA A 178 -22.36 -8.98 13.40
N THR A 179 -21.04 -9.24 13.41
CA THR A 179 -20.12 -8.54 14.31
C THR A 179 -18.94 -7.86 13.60
N TRP A 180 -18.47 -8.40 12.47
CA TRP A 180 -17.34 -7.82 11.75
C TRP A 180 -17.79 -6.65 10.88
N ALA A 181 -16.84 -5.77 10.56
CA ALA A 181 -17.08 -4.59 9.74
C ALA A 181 -16.36 -4.71 8.38
N VAL A 182 -16.85 -3.98 7.38
CA VAL A 182 -16.13 -3.77 6.13
C VAL A 182 -14.97 -2.81 6.41
N ASN A 183 -13.79 -3.11 5.85
CA ASN A 183 -12.65 -2.22 5.91
C ASN A 183 -12.81 -1.10 4.88
N ASN A 184 -13.43 0.00 5.30
CA ASN A 184 -13.68 1.16 4.46
C ASN A 184 -12.41 1.77 3.85
N THR A 185 -11.24 1.58 4.46
CA THR A 185 -9.96 2.13 3.95
C THR A 185 -9.44 1.45 2.68
N LEU A 186 -10.13 0.41 2.21
CA LEU A 186 -9.86 -0.25 0.92
C LEU A 186 -10.76 0.28 -0.21
N ILE A 187 -11.66 1.21 0.10
CA ILE A 187 -12.63 1.74 -0.85
C ILE A 187 -12.41 3.24 -0.95
N ASP A 188 -12.05 3.71 -2.13
CA ASP A 188 -12.09 5.11 -2.50
C ASP A 188 -13.52 5.44 -2.93
N TYR A 189 -14.28 6.12 -2.07
CA TYR A 189 -15.73 6.31 -2.28
C TYR A 189 -15.99 7.20 -3.49
N ASP A 190 -15.14 8.20 -3.71
CA ASP A 190 -15.30 9.15 -4.82
C ASP A 190 -15.12 8.41 -6.17
N VAL A 191 -14.13 7.51 -6.26
CA VAL A 191 -13.93 6.65 -7.44
C VAL A 191 -15.04 5.61 -7.56
N ALA A 192 -15.41 4.95 -6.46
CA ALA A 192 -16.39 3.87 -6.47
C ALA A 192 -17.80 4.37 -6.82
N ASP A 193 -18.21 5.53 -6.31
CA ASP A 193 -19.49 6.16 -6.63
C ASP A 193 -19.52 6.60 -8.11
N TYR A 194 -18.43 7.18 -8.62
CA TYR A 194 -18.32 7.53 -10.04
C TYR A 194 -18.43 6.30 -10.97
N GLU A 195 -17.75 5.20 -10.64
CA GLU A 195 -17.82 3.95 -11.40
C GLU A 195 -19.23 3.34 -11.39
N LEU A 196 -20.00 3.50 -10.30
CA LEU A 196 -21.39 3.03 -10.23
C LEU A 196 -22.33 3.82 -11.17
N GLU A 197 -21.98 5.06 -11.51
CA GLU A 197 -22.78 5.88 -12.43
C GLU A 197 -22.52 5.55 -13.91
N ILE A 198 -21.42 4.85 -14.22
CA ILE A 198 -21.03 4.52 -15.60
C ILE A 198 -21.56 3.14 -16.00
N PRO A 199 -22.23 3.01 -17.18
CA PRO A 199 -22.61 1.70 -17.71
C PRO A 199 -21.39 0.79 -17.91
N GLY A 200 -21.33 -0.31 -17.16
CA GLY A 200 -20.22 -1.26 -17.20
C GLY A 200 -19.02 -0.89 -16.32
N GLY A 201 -19.12 0.18 -15.52
CA GLY A 201 -18.12 0.54 -14.53
C GLY A 201 -17.92 -0.57 -13.50
N SER A 202 -16.69 -0.73 -13.03
CA SER A 202 -16.37 -1.73 -12.00
C SER A 202 -16.25 -1.05 -10.65
N CYS A 203 -17.11 -1.48 -9.73
CA CYS A 203 -17.04 -1.11 -8.32
C CYS A 203 -15.69 -1.55 -7.70
N ALA A 204 -15.37 -0.95 -6.54
CA ALA A 204 -14.16 -1.09 -5.72
C ALA A 204 -13.38 -2.42 -5.87
N TYR A 205 -12.06 -2.34 -5.97
CA TYR A 205 -11.17 -3.50 -6.10
C TYR A 205 -11.03 -4.25 -4.76
N LEU A 206 -11.93 -5.20 -4.51
CA LEU A 206 -12.01 -5.98 -3.26
C LEU A 206 -11.74 -7.49 -3.47
N GLU A 207 -11.61 -7.95 -4.71
CA GLU A 207 -11.42 -9.35 -5.10
C GLU A 207 -9.99 -9.88 -4.88
N PHE A 208 -9.07 -9.02 -4.44
CA PHE A 208 -7.68 -9.41 -4.21
C PHE A 208 -7.54 -10.45 -3.07
N ASP A 209 -6.55 -11.34 -3.18
CA ASP A 209 -6.27 -12.31 -2.12
C ASP A 209 -5.34 -11.69 -1.06
N PRO A 210 -5.77 -11.52 0.21
CA PRO A 210 -4.91 -11.02 1.26
C PRO A 210 -3.68 -11.91 1.50
N LEU A 211 -3.73 -13.21 1.16
CA LEU A 211 -2.57 -14.12 1.28
C LEU A 211 -1.48 -13.81 0.25
N GLU A 212 -1.81 -13.23 -0.89
CA GLU A 212 -0.82 -12.75 -1.86
C GLU A 212 -0.05 -11.55 -1.30
N MET A 213 -0.75 -10.66 -0.58
CA MET A 213 -0.13 -9.53 0.12
C MET A 213 0.84 -9.99 1.21
N VAL A 214 0.45 -11.00 2.02
CA VAL A 214 1.35 -11.60 3.03
C VAL A 214 2.57 -12.23 2.37
N SER A 215 2.37 -12.98 1.28
CA SER A 215 3.45 -13.65 0.56
C SER A 215 4.45 -12.64 -0.04
N ALA A 216 3.96 -11.51 -0.55
CA ALA A 216 4.79 -10.43 -1.05
C ALA A 216 5.59 -9.75 0.09
N ALA A 217 4.96 -9.49 1.24
CA ALA A 217 5.62 -8.94 2.41
C ALA A 217 6.72 -9.88 2.95
N ASP A 218 6.44 -11.19 2.99
CA ASP A 218 7.41 -12.21 3.37
C ASP A 218 8.62 -12.22 2.45
N PHE A 219 8.40 -12.13 1.14
CA PHE A 219 9.46 -12.05 0.15
C PHE A 219 10.36 -10.83 0.38
N ALA A 220 9.77 -9.65 0.60
CA ALA A 220 10.50 -8.42 0.90
C ALA A 220 11.29 -8.51 2.23
N SER A 221 10.79 -9.28 3.21
CA SER A 221 11.41 -9.42 4.53
C SER A 221 12.65 -10.32 4.56
N LYS A 222 12.99 -11.03 3.47
CA LYS A 222 14.15 -11.95 3.39
C LYS A 222 15.49 -11.22 3.29
N SER A 223 15.80 -10.37 4.26
CA SER A 223 17.17 -10.06 4.66
C SER A 223 17.58 -10.96 5.82
N GLY A 224 18.33 -12.03 5.55
CA GLY A 224 19.04 -12.81 6.56
C GLY A 224 18.20 -13.82 7.35
N GLU A 225 18.56 -15.09 7.19
CA GLU A 225 18.03 -16.27 7.88
C GLU A 225 16.65 -16.74 7.40
N ARG A 226 16.62 -17.99 6.91
CA ARG A 226 15.44 -18.86 6.96
C ARG A 226 15.03 -18.97 8.43
N ALA A 227 14.32 -17.97 8.95
CA ALA A 227 13.61 -18.11 10.19
C ALA A 227 12.69 -19.32 9.99
N LYS A 228 12.98 -20.40 10.72
CA LYS A 228 12.07 -21.54 10.87
C LYS A 228 10.78 -20.95 11.45
N ALA A 229 9.90 -20.45 10.61
CA ALA A 229 8.65 -19.86 11.02
C ALA A 229 7.84 -20.97 11.69
N LYS A 230 7.83 -20.94 13.03
CA LYS A 230 6.78 -21.59 13.81
C LYS A 230 5.45 -21.17 13.19
N THR A 231 4.62 -22.16 12.92
CA THR A 231 3.16 -22.19 12.68
C THR A 231 2.34 -20.92 13.02
N ASN A 232 2.70 -19.76 12.49
CA ASN A 232 1.95 -18.53 12.67
C ASN A 232 1.07 -18.33 11.44
N ASN A 233 -0.20 -18.02 11.69
CA ASN A 233 -1.18 -17.71 10.65
C ASN A 233 -0.71 -16.49 9.83
N SER A 234 -1.17 -16.36 8.60
CA SER A 234 -0.67 -15.35 7.66
C SER A 234 -0.84 -13.92 8.17
N ILE A 235 -1.94 -13.61 8.85
CA ILE A 235 -2.17 -12.28 9.42
C ILE A 235 -1.20 -11.94 10.57
N ASP A 236 -0.84 -12.93 11.39
CA ASP A 236 0.14 -12.76 12.48
C ASP A 236 1.54 -12.47 11.91
N ARG A 237 1.89 -13.10 10.77
CA ARG A 237 3.16 -12.84 10.06
C ARG A 237 3.20 -11.43 9.47
N LEU A 238 2.10 -10.96 8.90
CA LEU A 238 2.00 -9.58 8.43
C LEU A 238 2.11 -8.59 9.60
N ALA A 239 1.55 -8.92 10.77
CA ALA A 239 1.73 -8.13 11.98
C ALA A 239 3.21 -8.05 12.40
N ASP A 240 3.97 -9.15 12.30
CA ASP A 240 5.42 -9.14 12.54
C ASP A 240 6.18 -8.20 11.59
N VAL A 241 5.76 -8.11 10.31
CA VAL A 241 6.33 -7.14 9.36
C VAL A 241 6.04 -5.71 9.81
N PHE A 242 4.79 -5.40 10.18
CA PHE A 242 4.44 -4.08 10.72
C PHE A 242 5.18 -3.74 12.01
N ARG A 243 5.52 -4.73 12.85
CA ARG A 243 6.38 -4.52 14.01
C ARG A 243 7.76 -4.04 13.59
N VAL A 244 8.40 -4.70 12.63
CA VAL A 244 9.74 -4.30 12.14
C VAL A 244 9.70 -2.90 11.52
N ILE A 245 8.69 -2.62 10.68
CA ILE A 245 8.50 -1.30 10.06
C ILE A 245 8.34 -0.23 11.14
N THR A 246 7.43 -0.44 12.11
CA THR A 246 7.16 0.53 13.17
C THR A 246 8.41 0.85 13.97
N ILE A 247 9.12 -0.18 14.46
CA ILE A 247 10.34 0.02 15.26
C ILE A 247 11.39 0.79 14.46
N SER A 248 11.55 0.45 13.18
CA SER A 248 12.54 1.09 12.31
C SER A 248 12.19 2.57 12.05
N THR A 249 10.93 2.84 11.70
CA THR A 249 10.42 4.20 11.45
C THR A 249 10.53 5.07 12.70
N MET A 250 10.09 4.58 13.87
CA MET A 250 10.15 5.34 15.12
C MET A 250 11.59 5.53 15.61
N LYS A 251 12.49 4.57 15.35
CA LYS A 251 13.93 4.74 15.60
C LYS A 251 14.54 5.82 14.72
N LEU A 252 14.20 5.89 13.43
CA LEU A 252 14.67 6.97 12.55
C LEU A 252 14.11 8.32 12.99
N HIS A 253 12.83 8.37 13.38
CA HIS A 253 12.20 9.56 13.91
C HIS A 253 12.88 10.09 15.18
N SER A 254 13.05 9.24 16.20
CA SER A 254 13.73 9.60 17.46
C SER A 254 15.18 10.07 17.26
N GLN A 255 15.85 9.58 16.21
CA GLN A 255 17.18 10.04 15.81
C GLN A 255 17.17 11.34 14.99
N LYS A 256 16.00 11.93 14.72
CA LYS A 256 15.81 13.09 13.83
C LYS A 256 16.32 12.85 12.40
N ARG A 257 16.16 11.61 11.91
CA ARG A 257 16.60 11.15 10.58
C ARG A 257 15.45 10.81 9.64
N LEU A 258 14.22 11.07 10.06
CA LEU A 258 13.02 10.84 9.26
C LEU A 258 12.23 12.13 9.11
N ILE A 259 11.95 12.47 7.86
CA ILE A 259 10.98 13.48 7.45
C ILE A 259 10.16 12.85 6.34
N VAL A 260 8.84 13.02 6.39
CA VAL A 260 7.92 12.58 5.35
C VAL A 260 7.15 13.79 4.88
N GLU A 261 7.26 14.11 3.59
CA GLU A 261 6.48 15.16 2.95
C GLU A 261 5.39 14.49 2.10
N MET A 262 4.14 14.86 2.35
CA MET A 262 2.98 14.30 1.66
C MET A 262 2.36 15.37 0.75
N ILE A 263 2.35 15.09 -0.56
CA ILE A 263 1.88 16.00 -1.59
C ILE A 263 0.88 15.25 -2.48
N VAL A 264 -0.30 15.82 -2.73
CA VAL A 264 -1.16 15.39 -3.82
C VAL A 264 -0.98 16.30 -5.02
N GLY A 265 -0.70 15.71 -6.18
CA GLY A 265 -0.62 16.47 -7.42
C GLY A 265 -0.31 15.57 -8.62
N GLU A 266 -0.35 16.19 -9.80
CA GLU A 266 0.10 15.55 -11.03
C GLU A 266 1.62 15.44 -10.99
N MET A 267 2.16 14.28 -11.39
CA MET A 267 3.58 13.95 -11.24
C MET A 267 4.49 14.98 -11.92
N THR A 268 4.21 15.35 -13.18
CA THR A 268 5.06 16.30 -13.92
C THR A 268 5.05 17.69 -13.30
N ASP A 269 3.89 18.19 -12.89
CA ASP A 269 3.75 19.48 -12.21
C ASP A 269 4.51 19.48 -10.88
N ILE A 270 4.31 18.48 -10.03
CA ILE A 270 4.98 18.40 -8.73
C ILE A 270 6.49 18.25 -8.88
N MET A 271 6.97 17.37 -9.77
CA MET A 271 8.40 17.15 -9.96
C MET A 271 9.11 18.39 -10.52
N GLU A 272 8.53 19.07 -11.51
CA GLU A 272 9.11 20.31 -12.04
C GLU A 272 9.06 21.44 -10.99
N ARG A 273 8.00 21.52 -10.17
CA ARG A 273 7.96 22.48 -9.05
C ARG A 273 9.00 22.17 -7.99
N ILE A 274 9.31 20.91 -7.69
CA ILE A 274 10.43 20.56 -6.80
C ILE A 274 11.74 21.03 -7.44
N ARG A 275 11.96 20.72 -8.72
CA ARG A 275 13.18 21.07 -9.46
C ARG A 275 13.49 22.56 -9.43
N TYR A 276 12.48 23.40 -9.62
CA TYR A 276 12.64 24.86 -9.63
C TYR A 276 12.35 25.53 -8.28
N ASN A 277 12.21 24.73 -7.21
CA ASN A 277 11.85 25.22 -5.88
C ASN A 277 10.60 26.12 -5.87
N ALA A 278 9.61 25.75 -6.68
CA ALA A 278 8.40 26.51 -6.93
C ALA A 278 7.20 26.04 -6.09
N LEU A 279 7.33 24.96 -5.31
CA LEU A 279 6.30 24.54 -4.35
C LEU A 279 6.04 25.63 -3.31
N GLU A 280 4.78 26.03 -3.17
CA GLU A 280 4.37 27.18 -2.37
C GLU A 280 4.74 27.02 -0.89
N HIS A 281 4.50 25.85 -0.30
CA HIS A 281 4.78 25.56 1.11
C HIS A 281 6.27 25.45 1.45
N ARG A 282 7.13 25.28 0.45
CA ARG A 282 8.60 25.28 0.64
C ARG A 282 9.23 26.67 0.52
N ARG A 283 8.45 27.71 0.21
CA ARG A 283 8.96 29.09 0.12
C ARG A 283 9.07 29.71 1.52
N PRO A 284 10.09 30.54 1.78
CA PRO A 284 10.17 31.27 3.04
C PRO A 284 8.95 32.18 3.19
N ASP A 285 8.19 32.04 4.29
CA ASP A 285 7.14 33.00 4.60
C ASP A 285 7.77 34.27 5.21
N PRO A 286 7.72 35.42 4.51
CA PRO A 286 8.27 36.68 5.05
C PRO A 286 7.60 37.12 6.35
N LYS A 287 6.40 36.60 6.69
CA LYS A 287 5.67 36.92 7.92
C LYS A 287 5.98 35.97 9.08
N ASN A 288 6.58 34.81 8.82
CA ASN A 288 6.81 33.74 9.80
C ASN A 288 8.30 33.34 9.89
N SER A 289 9.20 34.31 9.90
CA SER A 289 10.67 34.10 9.97
C SER A 289 11.19 33.47 11.28
N LYS A 290 10.31 33.18 12.24
CA LYS A 290 10.65 32.62 13.57
C LYS A 290 9.57 31.66 14.08
N THR A 291 9.18 30.67 13.30
CA THR A 291 8.47 29.54 13.88
C THR A 291 9.50 28.53 14.37
N ASP A 292 9.50 28.23 15.68
CA ASP A 292 10.13 27.03 16.25
C ASP A 292 9.32 25.78 15.82
N GLU A 293 8.95 25.71 14.54
CA GLU A 293 8.20 24.61 13.98
C GLU A 293 9.11 23.39 13.88
N PRO A 294 8.61 22.21 14.27
CA PRO A 294 9.41 20.98 14.30
C PRO A 294 9.89 20.55 12.91
N LEU A 295 9.22 21.02 11.84
CA LEU A 295 9.58 20.77 10.44
C LEU A 295 9.67 22.10 9.70
N ASP A 296 10.74 22.27 8.91
CA ASP A 296 10.96 23.45 8.07
C ASP A 296 11.00 23.02 6.60
N PRO A 297 9.87 23.15 5.87
CA PRO A 297 9.79 22.75 4.46
C PRO A 297 10.77 23.48 3.54
N THR A 298 11.28 24.65 3.94
CA THR A 298 12.27 25.41 3.15
C THR A 298 13.62 24.71 3.07
N LYS A 299 13.86 23.74 3.97
CA LYS A 299 15.08 22.92 4.03
C LYS A 299 14.93 21.55 3.38
N PHE A 300 13.75 21.21 2.84
CA PHE A 300 13.52 19.90 2.24
C PHE A 300 14.38 19.71 0.97
N PRO A 301 14.86 18.48 0.72
CA PRO A 301 15.72 18.22 -0.42
C PRO A 301 14.99 18.46 -1.75
N GLN A 302 15.74 18.92 -2.75
CA GLN A 302 15.27 19.03 -4.14
C GLN A 302 15.77 17.87 -5.01
N THR A 303 16.84 17.19 -4.58
CA THR A 303 17.37 16.00 -5.24
C THR A 303 17.35 14.79 -4.32
N TYR A 304 17.25 13.61 -4.92
CA TYR A 304 17.02 12.35 -4.24
C TYR A 304 17.98 11.29 -4.75
N ASP A 305 18.44 10.41 -3.86
CA ASP A 305 19.23 9.24 -4.26
C ASP A 305 18.34 8.20 -4.95
N TYR A 306 17.06 8.08 -4.55
CA TYR A 306 16.14 7.11 -5.13
C TYR A 306 14.77 7.72 -5.39
N ILE A 307 14.22 7.48 -6.58
CA ILE A 307 12.85 7.83 -6.93
C ILE A 307 12.15 6.56 -7.41
N HIS A 308 11.14 6.12 -6.67
CA HIS A 308 10.31 4.97 -7.04
C HIS A 308 8.95 5.46 -7.53
N MET A 309 8.63 5.15 -8.78
CA MET A 309 7.42 5.64 -9.47
C MET A 309 6.36 4.55 -9.68
N SER A 310 6.54 3.36 -9.09
CA SER A 310 5.65 2.20 -9.31
C SER A 310 5.39 1.99 -10.81
N ASN A 311 4.12 1.87 -11.22
CA ASN A 311 3.70 1.54 -12.58
C ASN A 311 3.43 2.79 -13.43
N ILE A 312 3.82 3.99 -12.98
CA ILE A 312 3.52 5.23 -13.71
C ILE A 312 3.93 5.18 -15.19
N PRO A 313 5.12 4.67 -15.59
CA PRO A 313 5.47 4.56 -17.01
C PRO A 313 4.42 3.81 -17.83
N ASP A 314 3.81 2.75 -17.31
CA ASP A 314 2.81 1.97 -18.05
C ASP A 314 1.54 2.80 -18.34
N TYR A 315 1.20 3.75 -17.46
CA TYR A 315 -0.01 4.57 -17.57
C TYR A 315 0.15 5.81 -18.46
N ILE A 316 1.39 6.26 -18.69
CA ILE A 316 1.65 7.54 -19.37
C ILE A 316 2.39 7.39 -20.71
N GLY A 317 2.49 6.17 -21.24
CA GLY A 317 3.16 5.90 -22.52
C GLY A 317 4.68 5.77 -22.39
N GLY A 318 5.14 5.10 -21.33
CA GLY A 318 6.52 4.69 -21.09
C GLY A 318 7.40 5.74 -20.42
N HIS A 319 8.72 5.63 -20.63
CA HIS A 319 9.70 6.31 -19.79
C HIS A 319 10.00 7.76 -20.17
N LEU A 320 9.60 8.24 -21.36
CA LEU A 320 10.02 9.54 -21.87
C LEU A 320 9.71 10.67 -20.88
N THR A 321 8.45 10.78 -20.48
CA THR A 321 8.00 11.78 -19.52
C THR A 321 8.73 11.61 -18.19
N THR A 322 8.86 10.39 -17.68
CA THR A 322 9.55 10.13 -16.41
C THR A 322 11.02 10.53 -16.44
N PHE A 323 11.72 10.32 -17.55
CA PHE A 323 13.12 10.74 -17.69
C PHE A 323 13.25 12.26 -17.77
N LEU A 324 12.32 12.94 -18.45
CA LEU A 324 12.35 14.40 -18.56
C LEU A 324 12.15 15.11 -17.22
N VAL A 325 11.27 14.58 -16.35
CA VAL A 325 10.90 15.27 -15.09
C VAL A 325 11.53 14.66 -13.83
N ALA A 326 11.74 13.35 -13.77
CA ALA A 326 12.27 12.69 -12.57
C ALA A 326 13.79 12.60 -12.57
N ARG A 327 14.44 12.36 -13.72
CA ARG A 327 15.91 12.28 -13.78
C ARG A 327 16.59 13.56 -13.26
N PRO A 328 16.13 14.79 -13.59
CA PRO A 328 16.73 16.01 -13.05
C PRO A 328 16.66 16.14 -11.52
N LEU A 329 15.79 15.36 -10.86
CA LEU A 329 15.69 15.30 -9.41
C LEU A 329 16.61 14.23 -8.79
N LEU A 330 17.38 13.50 -9.58
CA LEU A 330 18.38 12.58 -9.04
C LEU A 330 19.64 13.31 -8.57
N ASN A 331 20.26 12.78 -7.54
CA ASN A 331 21.50 13.31 -7.00
C ASN A 331 22.72 12.89 -7.83
N ASP A 332 23.23 13.80 -8.67
CA ASP A 332 24.41 13.56 -9.51
C ASP A 332 25.73 13.31 -8.72
N LYS A 333 25.73 13.50 -7.39
CA LYS A 333 26.92 13.31 -6.53
C LYS A 333 26.99 11.93 -5.87
N SER A 334 25.95 11.11 -5.98
CA SER A 334 25.86 9.80 -5.35
C SER A 334 25.40 8.75 -6.37
N LEU A 335 25.39 7.48 -5.94
CA LEU A 335 24.70 6.43 -6.68
C LEU A 335 23.20 6.67 -6.55
N SER A 336 22.60 7.21 -7.60
CA SER A 336 21.18 7.49 -7.67
C SER A 336 20.45 6.60 -8.68
N SER A 337 19.14 6.35 -8.52
CA SER A 337 18.39 5.57 -9.50
C SER A 337 16.89 5.91 -9.56
N LEU A 338 16.32 5.86 -10.77
CA LEU A 338 14.87 5.73 -10.99
C LEU A 338 14.46 4.26 -10.92
N ARG A 339 13.33 3.97 -10.28
CA ARG A 339 12.80 2.59 -10.13
C ARG A 339 11.34 2.51 -10.49
N PHE A 340 10.99 1.46 -11.23
CA PHE A 340 9.66 1.27 -11.80
C PHE A 340 9.20 -0.18 -11.67
N ASN A 341 7.91 -0.36 -11.37
CA ASN A 341 7.19 -1.61 -11.56
C ASN A 341 6.62 -1.60 -12.98
N ASN A 342 7.45 -1.88 -13.98
CA ASN A 342 7.05 -1.78 -15.39
C ASN A 342 6.56 -3.15 -15.88
N LEU A 343 5.30 -3.25 -16.30
CA LEU A 343 4.69 -4.47 -16.86
C LEU A 343 5.06 -4.70 -18.33
N LEU A 344 5.76 -3.73 -18.93
CA LEU A 344 6.37 -3.75 -20.27
C LEU A 344 5.38 -4.01 -21.40
N ASN A 345 4.08 -3.87 -21.12
CA ASN A 345 2.97 -4.13 -22.02
C ASN A 345 3.22 -5.37 -22.87
N SER A 346 3.57 -6.46 -22.20
CA SER A 346 4.15 -7.62 -22.87
C SER A 346 3.31 -8.31 -23.95
N PRO A 347 1.97 -8.13 -24.03
CA PRO A 347 1.21 -8.56 -25.21
C PRO A 347 1.52 -7.78 -26.49
N GLU A 348 1.97 -6.53 -26.37
CA GLU A 348 2.18 -5.61 -27.50
C GLU A 348 3.64 -5.55 -27.98
N PHE A 349 4.60 -5.84 -27.10
CA PHE A 349 6.03 -5.75 -27.41
C PHE A 349 6.72 -7.12 -27.32
N GLU A 350 7.73 -7.33 -28.15
CA GLU A 350 8.46 -8.62 -28.20
C GLU A 350 9.74 -8.62 -27.36
N ASN A 351 10.30 -7.43 -27.09
CA ASN A 351 11.54 -7.21 -26.36
C ASN A 351 11.67 -5.73 -25.90
N HIS A 352 12.71 -5.42 -25.13
CA HIS A 352 12.97 -4.05 -24.65
C HIS A 352 13.26 -3.06 -25.77
N GLU A 353 13.94 -3.47 -26.85
CA GLU A 353 14.28 -2.57 -27.96
C GLU A 353 13.01 -2.07 -28.65
N ALA A 354 12.03 -2.95 -28.88
CA ALA A 354 10.73 -2.59 -29.43
C ALA A 354 9.95 -1.65 -28.49
N PHE A 355 9.90 -1.99 -27.19
CA PHE A 355 9.26 -1.16 -26.17
C PHE A 355 9.88 0.25 -26.09
N GLN A 356 11.21 0.33 -26.09
CA GLN A 356 11.95 1.59 -26.03
C GLN A 356 11.80 2.39 -27.33
N SER A 357 11.87 1.73 -28.49
CA SER A 357 11.68 2.39 -29.78
C SER A 357 10.32 3.07 -29.87
N GLU A 358 9.27 2.45 -29.36
CA GLU A 358 7.92 3.02 -29.37
C GLU A 358 7.79 4.16 -28.35
N TYR A 359 8.14 3.91 -27.10
CA TYR A 359 7.83 4.86 -26.02
C TYR A 359 8.90 5.94 -25.77
N LEU A 360 10.14 5.71 -26.20
CA LEU A 360 11.24 6.68 -26.10
C LEU A 360 11.65 7.26 -27.46
N LEU A 361 11.17 6.68 -28.56
CA LEU A 361 11.66 6.98 -29.91
C LEU A 361 13.18 6.76 -30.04
N MET A 362 13.73 5.86 -29.22
CA MET A 362 15.14 5.49 -29.17
C MET A 362 15.25 3.97 -29.08
N HIS A 363 16.04 3.38 -29.97
CA HIS A 363 16.06 1.93 -30.17
C HIS A 363 17.15 1.20 -29.38
N ASP A 364 18.16 1.91 -28.85
CA ASP A 364 19.23 1.30 -28.07
C ASP A 364 19.61 2.10 -26.81
N GLU A 365 20.23 1.40 -25.87
CA GLU A 365 20.61 1.93 -24.55
C GLU A 365 21.68 3.02 -24.62
N GLU A 366 22.52 3.07 -25.66
CA GLU A 366 23.56 4.12 -25.79
C GLU A 366 22.95 5.46 -26.25
N HIS A 367 21.94 5.43 -27.11
CA HIS A 367 21.13 6.62 -27.42
C HIS A 367 20.39 7.12 -26.18
N ILE A 368 19.76 6.22 -25.41
CA ILE A 368 19.07 6.60 -24.17
C ILE A 368 20.05 7.23 -23.18
N LYS A 369 21.21 6.60 -22.97
CA LYS A 369 22.26 7.11 -22.10
C LYS A 369 22.80 8.47 -22.55
N SER A 370 23.03 8.67 -23.84
CA SER A 370 23.55 9.95 -24.33
C SER A 370 22.56 11.10 -24.18
N HIS A 371 21.25 10.84 -24.30
CA HIS A 371 20.21 11.88 -24.19
C HIS A 371 19.77 12.14 -22.74
N PHE A 372 19.58 11.09 -21.95
CA PHE A 372 18.99 11.19 -20.61
C PHE A 372 20.01 11.01 -19.48
N SER A 373 21.24 10.61 -19.80
CA SER A 373 22.29 10.30 -18.81
C SER A 373 21.87 9.21 -17.82
N VAL A 374 21.07 8.24 -18.29
CA VAL A 374 20.67 7.07 -17.49
C VAL A 374 21.11 5.78 -18.16
N ARG A 375 21.43 4.77 -17.35
CA ARG A 375 21.71 3.41 -17.83
C ARG A 375 20.76 2.42 -17.19
N ARG A 376 20.19 1.54 -17.99
CA ARG A 376 19.37 0.45 -17.48
C ARG A 376 20.23 -0.53 -16.71
N ARG A 377 19.79 -0.86 -15.51
CA ARG A 377 20.27 -2.02 -14.76
C ARG A 377 19.20 -3.09 -14.86
N PRO A 378 19.49 -4.25 -15.49
CA PRO A 378 18.54 -5.36 -15.52
C PRO A 378 18.09 -5.72 -14.11
N GLY A 379 16.78 -5.72 -13.90
CA GLY A 379 16.15 -6.17 -12.67
C GLY A 379 16.43 -7.65 -12.41
N ALA A 380 16.22 -8.07 -11.17
CA ALA A 380 16.32 -9.48 -10.82
C ALA A 380 15.30 -10.28 -11.65
N SER A 381 15.72 -11.41 -12.21
CA SER A 381 14.79 -12.31 -12.89
C SER A 381 13.75 -12.79 -11.88
N ILE A 382 12.49 -12.43 -12.12
CA ILE A 382 11.34 -12.93 -11.36
C ILE A 382 10.68 -14.11 -12.08
N ALA A 383 11.38 -14.75 -13.03
CA ALA A 383 10.90 -15.94 -13.71
C ALA A 383 10.54 -17.07 -12.73
N ASP A 384 11.12 -17.09 -11.53
CA ASP A 384 10.79 -18.04 -10.46
C ASP A 384 9.82 -17.51 -9.40
N ASN A 385 9.29 -16.29 -9.56
CA ASN A 385 8.27 -15.77 -8.67
C ASN A 385 6.94 -16.52 -8.92
N PRO A 386 6.42 -17.25 -7.91
CA PRO A 386 5.22 -18.06 -8.08
C PRO A 386 3.95 -17.23 -8.36
N ILE A 387 3.89 -15.95 -7.98
CA ILE A 387 2.77 -15.05 -8.27
C ILE A 387 2.74 -14.73 -9.77
N PHE A 388 3.88 -14.29 -10.32
CA PHE A 388 4.03 -13.93 -11.73
C PHE A 388 3.90 -15.12 -12.69
N LYS A 389 4.49 -16.28 -12.34
CA LYS A 389 4.26 -17.54 -13.09
C LYS A 389 2.78 -17.90 -13.18
N SER A 390 2.01 -17.58 -12.14
CA SER A 390 0.59 -17.93 -12.07
C SER A 390 -0.34 -16.96 -12.79
N MET A 391 0.06 -15.69 -12.99
CA MET A 391 -0.72 -14.70 -13.75
C MET A 391 -0.57 -14.85 -15.26
N PHE A 392 0.59 -15.30 -15.76
CA PHE A 392 0.96 -15.12 -17.16
C PHE A 392 1.12 -16.39 -18.00
N ALA A 393 0.68 -17.55 -17.49
CA ALA A 393 0.37 -18.81 -18.19
C ALA A 393 1.03 -19.06 -19.57
N GLY A 394 2.36 -19.02 -19.61
CA GLY A 394 3.17 -19.63 -20.69
C GLY A 394 3.16 -18.97 -22.08
N LYS A 395 2.61 -17.76 -22.24
CA LYS A 395 2.64 -17.04 -23.54
C LYS A 395 3.44 -15.74 -23.53
N ILE A 396 4.06 -15.40 -22.42
CA ILE A 396 4.76 -14.13 -22.26
C ILE A 396 6.26 -14.34 -22.41
N SER A 397 6.88 -13.46 -23.19
CA SER A 397 8.32 -13.46 -23.48
C SER A 397 9.16 -13.25 -22.21
N SER A 398 10.40 -13.75 -22.21
CA SER A 398 11.33 -13.68 -21.07
C SER A 398 11.60 -12.24 -20.60
N PHE A 399 11.40 -11.23 -21.46
CA PHE A 399 11.58 -9.82 -21.10
C PHE A 399 10.55 -9.30 -20.09
N ALA A 400 9.36 -9.92 -19.98
CA ALA A 400 8.32 -9.48 -19.04
C ALA A 400 8.56 -9.99 -17.60
N PHE A 401 9.65 -10.74 -17.39
CA PHE A 401 10.00 -11.34 -16.09
C PHE A 401 11.17 -10.62 -15.42
N GLU A 402 11.35 -9.34 -15.73
CA GLU A 402 12.19 -8.45 -14.96
C GLU A 402 11.39 -7.92 -13.77
N GLY A 403 12.00 -7.89 -12.57
CA GLY A 403 11.40 -7.25 -11.38
C GLY A 403 11.32 -5.72 -11.54
N ASP A 404 11.73 -4.97 -10.51
CA ASP A 404 11.84 -3.52 -10.67
C ASP A 404 12.80 -3.20 -11.83
N MET A 405 12.32 -2.44 -12.81
CA MET A 405 13.19 -1.86 -13.82
C MET A 405 13.93 -0.67 -13.18
N ILE A 406 15.26 -0.74 -13.18
CA ILE A 406 16.11 0.25 -12.54
C ILE A 406 16.91 0.99 -13.61
N TRP A 407 16.97 2.31 -13.48
CA TRP A 407 17.79 3.19 -14.32
C TRP A 407 18.68 4.04 -13.41
N ASP A 408 20.00 3.92 -13.57
CA ASP A 408 21.01 4.63 -12.77
C ASP A 408 21.59 5.85 -13.49
#